data_AF-A0A0F9DDF3-F1
#
_entry.id   AF-A0A0F9DDF3-F1
#
_cell.length_a   1.000
_cell.length_b   1.000
_cell.length_c   1.000
_cell.angle_alpha   90.00
_cell.angle_beta   90.00
_cell.angle_gamma   90.00
#
_symmetry.space_group_name_H-M   'P 1'
#
loop_
_entity.id
_entity.type
_entity.pdbx_description
1 polymer ?
#
loop_
_entity_poly.entity_id
_entity_poly.type
_entity_poly.pdbx_seq_one_letter_code
_entity_poly.pdbx_strand_id
1 'polypeptide(L)' 'MAKITDEQVRGMMDGLKEFGYPVDFAYCRKSVDDLMEGKDPVGGPQGFIQGWLREAKLLPDA' A
#
# COMPACT_ATOMS: atom_id res chain seq x y z
N MET A 1 -6.27 0.64 15.50
CA MET A 1 -5.55 0.60 14.21
C MET A 1 -4.73 1.87 14.08
N ALA A 2 -3.42 1.75 13.86
CA ALA A 2 -2.59 2.90 13.53
C ALA A 2 -3.03 3.44 12.16
N LYS A 3 -3.21 4.76 12.05
CA LYS A 3 -3.69 5.40 10.81
C LYS A 3 -2.47 5.80 9.97
N ILE A 4 -2.42 5.31 8.73
CA ILE A 4 -1.39 5.70 7.76
C ILE A 4 -1.60 7.15 7.32
N THR A 5 -0.54 7.95 7.39
CA THR A 5 -0.53 9.32 6.90
C THR A 5 -0.32 9.37 5.38
N ASP A 6 -0.77 10.44 4.76
CA ASP A 6 -0.59 10.63 3.31
C ASP A 6 0.89 10.76 2.91
N GLU A 7 1.75 11.21 3.83
CA GLU A 7 3.20 11.26 3.63
C GLU A 7 3.78 9.85 3.52
N GLN A 8 3.36 8.92 4.38
CA GLN A 8 3.77 7.51 4.29
C GLN A 8 3.28 6.86 2.99
N VAL A 9 2.05 7.17 2.55
CA VAL A 9 1.52 6.69 1.26
C VAL A 9 2.34 7.25 0.09
N ARG A 10 2.78 8.51 0.18
CA ARG A 10 3.66 9.12 -0.85
C ARG A 10 5.02 8.44 -0.91
N GLY A 11 5.65 8.16 0.23
CA GLY A 11 6.92 7.43 0.25
C GLY A 11 6.81 6.02 -0.36
N MET A 12 5.72 5.31 -0.05
CA MET A 12 5.44 4.01 -0.66
C MET A 12 5.14 4.12 -2.17
N MET A 13 4.42 5.15 -2.61
CA MET A 13 4.18 5.43 -4.03
C MET A 13 5.48 5.69 -4.79
N ASP A 14 6.43 6.41 -4.20
CA ASP A 14 7.73 6.67 -4.83
C ASP A 14 8.49 5.35 -5.05
N GLY A 15 8.50 4.44 -4.06
CA GLY A 15 9.08 3.10 -4.23
C GLY A 15 8.40 2.27 -5.32
N LEU A 16 7.07 2.36 -5.46
CA LEU A 16 6.34 1.72 -6.56
C LEU A 16 6.74 2.28 -7.93
N LYS A 17 6.93 3.59 -8.04
CA LYS A 17 7.37 4.25 -9.27
C LYS A 17 8.81 3.87 -9.62
N GLU A 18 9.70 3.79 -8.64
CA GLU A 18 11.08 3.30 -8.82
C GLU A 18 11.12 1.86 -9.32
N PHE A 19 10.17 1.03 -8.86
CA PHE A 19 10.01 -0.34 -9.35
C PHE A 19 9.41 -0.41 -10.77
N GLY A 20 8.92 0.70 -11.31
CA GLY A 20 8.36 0.80 -12.66
C GLY A 20 6.83 0.70 -12.73
N TYR A 21 6.13 0.75 -11.61
CA TYR A 21 4.67 0.81 -11.62
C TYR A 21 4.17 2.24 -11.88
N PRO A 22 3.35 2.48 -12.92
CA PRO A 22 2.82 3.80 -13.25
C PRO A 22 1.60 4.14 -12.38
N VAL A 23 1.76 4.12 -11.06
CA VAL A 23 0.70 4.40 -10.09
C VAL A 23 0.67 5.87 -9.67
N ASP A 24 -0.52 6.37 -9.38
CA ASP A 24 -0.74 7.69 -8.80
C ASP A 24 -1.10 7.60 -7.31
N PHE A 25 -1.12 8.76 -6.65
CA PHE A 25 -1.40 8.83 -5.22
C PHE A 25 -2.80 8.34 -4.84
N ALA A 26 -3.82 8.61 -5.67
CA ALA A 26 -5.18 8.19 -5.38
C ALA A 26 -5.31 6.67 -5.47
N TYR A 27 -4.64 6.04 -6.45
CA TYR A 27 -4.50 4.59 -6.51
C TYR A 27 -3.88 4.03 -5.22
N CYS A 28 -2.70 4.54 -4.82
CA CYS A 28 -1.99 4.06 -3.63
C CYS A 28 -2.82 4.25 -2.35
N ARG A 29 -3.47 5.41 -2.19
CA ARG A 29 -4.32 5.69 -1.03
C ARG A 29 -5.49 4.72 -0.95
N LYS A 30 -6.20 4.54 -2.07
CA LYS A 30 -7.33 3.60 -2.15
C LYS A 30 -6.88 2.17 -1.86
N SER A 31 -5.76 1.73 -2.45
CA SER A 31 -5.23 0.38 -2.20
C SER A 31 -4.85 0.15 -0.75
N VAL A 32 -4.25 1.14 -0.07
CA VAL A 32 -3.98 1.07 1.36
C VAL A 32 -5.28 0.95 2.15
N ASP A 33 -6.26 1.81 1.88
CA ASP A 33 -7.54 1.79 2.60
C ASP A 33 -8.27 0.45 2.37
N ASP A 34 -8.34 -0.05 1.14
CA ASP A 34 -8.92 -1.34 0.79
C ASP A 34 -8.25 -2.51 1.54
N LEU A 35 -6.92 -2.52 1.62
CA LEU A 35 -6.17 -3.58 2.30
C LEU A 35 -6.34 -3.51 3.82
N MET A 36 -6.37 -2.30 4.39
CA MET A 36 -6.63 -2.09 5.82
C MET A 36 -8.07 -2.47 6.21
N GLU A 37 -9.01 -2.41 5.27
CA GLU A 37 -10.38 -2.94 5.41
C GLU A 37 -10.47 -4.46 5.26
N GLY A 38 -9.35 -5.14 4.91
CA GLY A 38 -9.28 -6.60 4.77
C GLY A 38 -9.70 -7.12 3.40
N LYS A 39 -9.74 -6.26 2.36
CA LYS A 39 -9.99 -6.71 0.99
C LYS A 39 -8.77 -7.45 0.43
N ASP A 40 -9.01 -8.45 -0.40
CA ASP A 40 -7.94 -9.19 -1.08
C ASP A 40 -7.20 -8.30 -2.10
N PRO A 41 -5.86 -8.38 -2.17
CA PRO A 41 -5.09 -7.66 -3.19
C PRO A 41 -5.36 -8.24 -4.57
N VAL A 42 -5.51 -7.38 -5.60
CA VAL A 42 -5.68 -7.83 -6.99
C VAL A 42 -4.34 -8.14 -7.71
N GLY A 43 -3.24 -8.26 -6.96
CA GLY A 43 -1.89 -8.48 -7.49
C GLY A 43 -1.19 -7.22 -8.00
N GLY A 44 0.01 -7.39 -8.57
CA GLY A 44 0.83 -6.31 -9.11
C GLY A 44 1.18 -5.24 -8.05
N PRO A 45 0.91 -3.94 -8.30
CA PRO A 45 1.27 -2.89 -7.36
C PRO A 45 0.55 -3.03 -6.01
N GLN A 46 -0.66 -3.58 -5.96
CA GLN A 46 -1.35 -3.78 -4.67
C GLN A 46 -0.70 -4.89 -3.82
N GLY A 47 -0.03 -5.86 -4.44
CA GLY A 47 0.75 -6.86 -3.71
C GLY A 47 1.99 -6.26 -3.03
N PHE A 48 2.65 -5.32 -3.69
CA PHE A 48 3.75 -4.55 -3.09
C PHE A 48 3.26 -3.70 -1.92
N ILE A 49 2.12 -3.02 -2.08
CA ILE A 49 1.48 -2.25 -0.99
C ILE A 49 1.16 -3.15 0.20
N GLN A 50 0.60 -4.34 -0.04
CA GLN A 50 0.33 -5.30 1.02
C GLN A 50 1.60 -5.73 1.77
N GLY A 51 2.69 -6.02 1.04
CA GLY A 51 3.98 -6.35 1.63
C GLY A 51 4.50 -5.23 2.52
N TRP A 52 4.51 -3.99 2.01
CA TRP A 52 4.93 -2.81 2.75
C TRP A 52 4.10 -2.60 4.03
N LEU A 53 2.78 -2.79 3.95
CA LEU A 53 1.89 -2.69 5.11
C LEU A 53 2.16 -3.77 6.17
N ARG A 54 2.52 -4.99 5.76
CA ARG A 54 2.89 -6.07 6.67
C ARG A 54 4.24 -5.81 7.33
N GLU A 55 5.24 -5.33 6.58
CA GLU A 55 6.54 -4.94 7.16
C GLU A 55 6.39 -3.82 8.19
N ALA A 56 5.46 -2.88 7.95
CA ALA A 56 5.09 -1.84 8.90
C ALA A 56 4.24 -2.35 10.11
N LYS A 57 3.90 -3.64 10.15
CA LYS A 57 3.03 -4.27 11.17
C LYS A 57 1.62 -3.65 11.25
N LEU A 58 1.13 -3.17 10.10
CA LEU A 58 -0.18 -2.51 9.98
C LEU A 58 -1.27 -3.45 9.52
N LEU A 59 -0.89 -4.53 8.82
CA LEU A 59 -1.73 -5.68 8.53
C LEU A 59 -1.30 -6.88 9.37
N PRO A 60 -2.22 -7.82 9.69
CA PRO A 60 -1.84 -9.10 10.25
C PRO A 60 -0.92 -9.87 9.28
N ASP A 61 -0.01 -10.65 9.86
CA ASP A 61 0.75 -11.66 9.11
C ASP A 61 -0.23 -12.68 8.50
N ALA A 62 0.10 -13.15 7.29
CA ALA A 62 -0.72 -14.12 6.54
C ALA A 62 -0.60 -15.53 7.11
#